data_AF-A0A820QY32-F1
#
_entry.id   AF-A0A820QY32-F1
#
_cell.length_a   1.000
_cell.length_b   1.000
_cell.length_c   1.000
_cell.angle_alpha   90.00
_cell.angle_beta   90.00
_cell.angle_gamma   90.00
#
_symmetry.space_group_name_H-M   'P 1'
#
loop_
_entity.id
_entity.type
_entity.pdbx_description
1 polymer ?
#
loop_
_entity_poly.entity_id
_entity_poly.type
_entity_poly.pdbx_seq_one_letter_code
_entity_poly.pdbx_strand_id
1 'polypeptide(L)'
;LNEFLNHISINQDLYMGQAFDDIHAVYCYFGSGIILSRTVPQKIYTELDWCTKNAYSQDLTDNIGRCILKAAKLPCTNLASVC
;
A
#
# COMPACT_ATOMS: atom_id res chain seq x y z
N LEU A 1 -8.36 11.07 -12.69
CA LEU A 1 -8.12 10.67 -11.27
C LEU A 1 -9.40 10.75 -10.44
N ASN A 2 -10.03 11.92 -10.33
CA ASN A 2 -11.22 12.11 -9.47
C ASN A 2 -12.42 11.20 -9.83
N GLU A 3 -12.69 10.97 -11.12
CA GLU A 3 -13.77 10.05 -11.54
C GLU A 3 -13.51 8.60 -11.13
N PHE A 4 -12.26 8.13 -11.19
CA PHE A 4 -11.87 6.79 -10.73
C PHE A 4 -12.03 6.65 -9.21
N LEU A 5 -11.60 7.66 -8.45
CA LEU A 5 -11.75 7.68 -7.00
C LEU A 5 -13.22 7.67 -6.56
N ASN A 6 -14.13 8.21 -7.36
CA ASN A 6 -15.57 8.21 -7.09
C ASN A 6 -16.23 6.82 -7.23
N HIS A 7 -15.60 5.88 -7.93
CA HIS A 7 -16.08 4.50 -8.06
C HIS A 7 -15.50 3.55 -7.01
N ILE A 8 -14.53 4.00 -6.22
CA ILE A 8 -13.96 3.22 -5.13
C ILE A 8 -14.88 3.33 -3.92
N SER A 9 -15.46 2.21 -3.50
CA SER A 9 -16.28 2.15 -2.29
C SER A 9 -15.44 2.57 -1.08
N ILE A 10 -15.92 3.57 -0.32
CA ILE A 10 -15.24 4.14 0.85
C ILE A 10 -14.86 3.09 1.91
N ASN A 11 -15.55 1.94 1.92
CA ASN A 11 -15.36 0.86 2.90
C ASN A 11 -14.45 -0.26 2.41
N GLN A 12 -13.92 -0.19 1.19
CA GLN A 12 -12.98 -1.19 0.68
C GLN A 12 -11.54 -0.72 0.90
N ASP A 13 -10.69 -1.65 1.34
CA ASP A 13 -9.26 -1.37 1.45
C ASP A 13 -8.66 -1.30 0.04
N LEU A 14 -7.87 -0.27 -0.22
CA LEU A 14 -7.18 -0.06 -1.48
C LEU A 14 -5.72 0.28 -1.23
N TYR A 15 -4.82 -0.40 -1.96
CA TYR A 15 -3.41 -0.09 -2.02
C TYR A 15 -2.93 -0.24 -3.46
N MET A 16 -2.66 0.89 -4.12
CA MET A 16 -2.28 0.96 -5.53
C MET A 16 -1.07 1.88 -5.74
N GLY A 17 -0.29 1.60 -6.77
CA GLY A 17 0.89 2.40 -7.15
C GLY A 17 1.67 1.71 -8.26
N GLN A 18 2.90 2.17 -8.51
CA GLN A 18 3.83 1.44 -9.37
C GLN A 18 4.42 0.27 -8.59
N ALA A 19 4.20 -0.96 -9.03
CA ALA A 19 4.97 -2.09 -8.53
C ALA A 19 6.41 -2.00 -9.06
N PHE A 20 7.39 -2.50 -8.31
CA PHE A 20 8.73 -2.66 -8.87
C PHE A 20 8.69 -3.62 -10.07
N ASP A 21 9.64 -3.48 -11.01
CA ASP A 21 9.80 -4.37 -12.18
C ASP A 21 10.22 -5.82 -11.83
N ASP A 22 10.09 -6.19 -10.56
CA ASP A 22 10.23 -7.55 -10.08
C ASP A 22 8.84 -8.18 -9.97
N ILE A 23 8.64 -9.31 -10.64
CA ILE A 23 7.40 -10.11 -10.59
C ILE A 23 7.06 -10.61 -9.17
N HIS A 24 8.02 -10.53 -8.23
CA HIS A 24 7.85 -10.86 -6.83
C HIS A 24 7.67 -9.63 -5.93
N ALA A 25 7.60 -8.43 -6.50
CA ALA A 25 7.39 -7.20 -5.75
C ALA A 25 5.99 -7.16 -5.13
N VAL A 26 5.93 -7.30 -3.81
CA VAL A 26 4.68 -7.29 -3.04
C VAL A 26 4.25 -5.86 -2.67
N TYR A 27 5.13 -4.86 -2.86
CA TYR A 27 4.96 -3.49 -2.42
C TYR A 27 5.02 -2.49 -3.58
N CYS A 28 4.28 -1.39 -3.46
CA CYS A 28 4.30 -0.29 -4.41
C CYS A 28 5.46 0.64 -4.09
N TYR A 29 6.18 1.08 -5.11
CA TYR A 29 7.27 2.03 -4.99
C TYR A 29 6.79 3.40 -4.51
N PHE A 30 7.19 3.79 -3.30
CA PHE A 30 6.68 5.00 -2.66
C PHE A 30 7.10 6.28 -3.39
N GLY A 31 8.28 6.28 -4.02
CA GLY A 31 8.79 7.42 -4.78
C GLY A 31 7.97 7.78 -6.03
N SER A 32 7.18 6.84 -6.56
CA SER A 32 6.25 7.09 -7.69
C SER A 32 4.89 7.65 -7.26
N GLY A 33 4.65 7.73 -5.94
CA GLY A 33 3.33 8.01 -5.38
C GLY A 33 2.48 6.73 -5.26
N ILE A 34 1.57 6.75 -4.28
CA ILE A 34 0.66 5.63 -3.99
C ILE A 34 -0.74 6.15 -3.71
N ILE A 35 -1.74 5.30 -3.93
CA ILE A 35 -3.13 5.53 -3.58
C ILE A 35 -3.49 4.57 -2.45
N LEU A 36 -4.02 5.13 -1.36
CA LEU A 36 -4.54 4.40 -0.21
C LEU A 36 -5.99 4.79 0.03
N SER A 37 -6.86 3.81 0.30
CA SER A 37 -8.18 4.14 0.82
C SER A 37 -8.09 4.61 2.27
N ARG A 38 -9.11 5.34 2.73
CA ARG A 38 -9.15 5.93 4.08
C ARG A 38 -8.97 4.90 5.20
N THR A 39 -9.44 3.67 5.01
CA THR A 39 -9.39 2.61 6.01
C THR A 39 -7.98 2.06 6.23
N VAL A 40 -7.09 2.15 5.23
CA VAL A 40 -5.74 1.58 5.31
C VAL A 40 -4.86 2.29 6.35
N PRO A 41 -4.73 3.63 6.37
CA PRO A 41 -4.02 4.33 7.44
C PRO A 41 -4.59 4.06 8.84
N GLN A 42 -5.91 3.88 8.96
CA GLN A 42 -6.55 3.56 10.25
C GLN A 42 -6.12 2.18 10.76
N LYS A 43 -6.03 1.19 9.88
CA LYS A 43 -5.52 -0.15 10.21
C LYS A 43 -4.03 -0.14 10.52
N ILE A 44 -3.25 0.65 9.78
CA ILE A 44 -1.83 0.86 10.09
C ILE A 44 -1.68 1.41 11.50
N TYR A 45 -2.48 2.42 11.86
CA TYR A 45 -2.44 3.02 13.19
C TYR A 45 -2.64 1.98 14.30
N THR A 46 -3.56 1.03 14.13
CA THR A 46 -3.79 -0.04 15.11
C THR A 46 -2.66 -1.05 15.22
N GLU A 47 -1.79 -1.14 14.20
CA GLU A 47 -0.67 -2.07 14.13
C GLU A 47 0.71 -1.38 14.24
N LEU A 48 0.75 -0.10 14.63
CA LEU A 48 2.00 0.70 14.65
C LEU A 48 3.10 0.09 15.52
N ASP A 49 2.74 -0.53 16.65
CA ASP A 49 3.71 -1.23 17.50
C ASP A 49 4.39 -2.39 16.75
N TRP A 50 3.61 -3.18 15.99
CA TRP A 50 4.18 -4.23 15.16
C TRP A 50 5.04 -3.64 14.04
N CYS A 51 4.56 -2.59 13.37
CA CYS A 51 5.26 -1.99 12.24
C CYS A 51 6.62 -1.44 12.65
N THR A 52 6.72 -0.68 13.74
CA THR A 52 8.01 -0.12 14.19
C THR A 52 9.04 -1.18 14.56
N LYS A 53 8.59 -2.38 15.00
CA LYS A 53 9.47 -3.49 15.38
C LYS A 53 9.84 -4.42 14.23
N ASN A 54 8.99 -4.55 13.21
CA ASN A 54 9.11 -5.61 12.19
C ASN A 54 9.31 -5.07 10.76
N ALA A 55 9.05 -3.78 10.52
CA ALA A 55 9.37 -3.11 9.28
C ALA A 55 10.78 -2.49 9.37
N TYR A 56 11.80 -3.35 9.47
CA TYR A 56 13.20 -2.96 9.54
C TYR A 56 13.91 -3.28 8.20
N SER A 57 13.94 -2.31 7.30
CA SER A 57 14.70 -2.31 6.05
C SER A 57 15.41 -0.96 5.92
N GLN A 58 16.49 -0.93 5.15
CA GLN A 58 17.12 0.32 4.75
C GLN A 58 16.27 1.09 3.72
N ASP A 59 15.35 0.40 3.04
CA ASP A 59 14.40 1.01 2.12
C ASP A 59 13.09 1.37 2.85
N LEU A 60 12.72 2.66 2.80
CA LEU A 60 11.48 3.16 3.38
C LEU A 60 10.23 2.61 2.67
N THR A 61 10.33 2.34 1.36
CA THR A 61 9.26 1.71 0.57
C THR A 61 8.94 0.34 1.13
N ASP A 62 9.96 -0.47 1.40
CA ASP A 62 9.80 -1.79 2.01
C ASP A 62 9.13 -1.71 3.37
N ASN A 63 9.54 -0.73 4.19
CA ASN A 63 9.00 -0.60 5.54
C ASN A 63 7.50 -0.25 5.52
N ILE A 64 7.12 0.70 4.68
CA ILE A 64 5.73 1.09 4.47
C ILE A 64 4.93 -0.10 3.89
N GLY A 65 5.48 -0.79 2.88
CA GLY A 65 4.87 -1.96 2.27
C GLY A 65 4.63 -3.11 3.25
N ARG A 66 5.62 -3.46 4.08
CA ARG A 66 5.50 -4.46 5.15
C ARG A 66 4.40 -4.11 6.14
N CYS A 67 4.31 -2.84 6.52
CA CYS A 67 3.29 -2.37 7.45
C CYS A 67 1.88 -2.43 6.83
N ILE A 68 1.71 -1.99 5.57
CA ILE A 68 0.43 -2.10 4.83
C ILE A 68 0.01 -3.57 4.68
N LEU A 69 0.95 -4.44 4.31
CA LEU A 69 0.67 -5.87 4.14
C LEU A 69 0.23 -6.51 5.46
N LYS A 70 0.86 -6.18 6.59
CA LYS A 70 0.43 -6.66 7.91
C LYS A 70 -0.95 -6.14 8.29
N ALA A 71 -1.15 -4.82 8.18
CA ALA A 71 -2.30 -4.13 8.75
C ALA A 71 -3.57 -4.30 7.91
N ALA A 72 -3.44 -4.18 6.59
CA ALA A 72 -4.56 -4.23 5.65
C ALA A 72 -4.63 -5.56 4.87
N LYS A 73 -3.60 -6.42 4.96
CA LYS A 73 -3.52 -7.69 4.19
C LYS A 73 -3.60 -7.47 2.69
N LEU A 74 -3.11 -6.33 2.22
CA LEU A 74 -3.12 -5.94 0.82
C LEU A 74 -1.70 -6.00 0.23
N PRO A 75 -1.48 -6.76 -0.85
CA PRO A 75 -0.32 -6.55 -1.71
C PRO A 75 -0.52 -5.29 -2.57
N CYS A 76 0.56 -4.80 -3.17
CA CYS A 76 0.50 -3.73 -4.15
C CYS A 76 -0.34 -4.13 -5.36
N THR A 77 -1.29 -3.29 -5.73
CA THR A 77 -1.98 -3.38 -7.03
C THR A 77 -1.31 -2.42 -8.01
N ASN A 78 -0.71 -2.96 -9.08
CA ASN A 78 -0.01 -2.15 -10.07
C ASN A 78 -1.01 -1.29 -10.87
N LEU A 79 -0.76 0.01 -10.95
CA LEU A 79 -1.56 0.93 -11.77
C LEU A 79 -1.41 0.64 -13.27
N ALA A 80 -0.28 0.08 -13.71
CA ALA A 80 -0.06 -0.30 -15.10
C ALA A 80 -0.87 -1.54 -15.53
N SER A 81 -1.39 -2.34 -14.59
CA SER A 81 -2.24 -3.51 -14.88
C SER A 81 -3.74 -3.18 -15.00
N VAL A 82 -4.11 -1.89 -14.98
CA VAL A 82 -5.51 -1.42 -15.08
C VAL A 82 -5.81 -0.79 -16.47
N CYS A 83 -4.90 -0.94 -17.43
CA CYS A 83 -5.09 -0.47 -18.81
C CYS A 83 -5.39 -1.61 -19.77
#